data_AF-A0A3B8X7H7-F1
#
_entry.id   AF-A0A3B8X7H7-F1
#
_cell.length_a   1.000
_cell.length_b   1.000
_cell.length_c   1.000
_cell.angle_alpha   90.00
_cell.angle_beta   90.00
_cell.angle_gamma   90.00
#
_symmetry.space_group_name_H-M   'P 1'
#
loop_
_entity.id
_entity.type
_entity.pdbx_description
1 polymer ?
#
loop_
_entity_poly.entity_id
_entity_poly.type
_entity_poly.pdbx_seq_one_letter_code
_entity_poly.pdbx_strand_id
1 'polypeptide(L)'
;AGEIIRVPVPPLTEERRLSLGKLVRGEGEKSRVAIRNIRRDALSTLKDLVKEKEISSDDENRAAGVVQELTDKAVGEIDEIVRSKEADLLEV
;
A
#
# COMPACT_ATOMS: atom_id res chain seq x y z
N ALA A 1 -13.29 -32.58 25.28
CA ALA A 1 -12.48 -31.41 25.64
C ALA A 1 -11.11 -31.55 24.99
N GLY A 2 -10.98 -31.09 23.76
CA GLY A 2 -9.76 -31.29 22.99
C GLY A 2 -9.98 -30.72 21.61
N GLU A 3 -9.45 -29.51 21.39
CA GLU A 3 -9.19 -28.92 20.06
C GLU A 3 -8.54 -27.53 20.25
N ILE A 4 -7.58 -27.40 21.18
CA ILE A 4 -6.77 -26.18 21.28
C ILE A 4 -5.30 -26.59 21.22
N ILE A 5 -4.67 -26.33 20.07
CA ILE A 5 -3.23 -26.47 19.89
C ILE A 5 -2.60 -25.13 20.27
N ARG A 6 -1.75 -25.11 21.30
CA ARG A 6 -0.95 -23.93 21.67
C ARG A 6 0.46 -24.11 21.12
N VAL A 7 0.90 -23.18 20.26
CA VAL A 7 2.26 -23.15 19.75
C VAL A 7 3.02 -22.03 20.48
N PRO A 8 3.98 -22.35 21.35
CA PRO A 8 4.81 -21.34 21.99
C PRO A 8 5.77 -20.74 20.95
N VAL A 9 5.69 -19.42 20.75
CA VAL A 9 6.60 -18.70 19.86
C VAL A 9 7.78 -18.20 20.70
N PRO A 10 9.03 -18.62 20.40
CA PRO A 10 10.19 -18.11 21.11
C PRO A 10 10.43 -16.62 20.79
N PRO A 11 11.05 -15.87 21.70
CA PRO A 11 11.39 -14.47 21.44
C PRO A 11 12.35 -14.40 20.24
N LEU A 12 12.09 -13.45 19.34
CA LEU A 12 12.94 -13.21 18.17
C LEU A 12 14.28 -12.62 18.63
N THR A 13 15.38 -13.09 18.04
CA THR A 13 16.69 -12.47 18.19
C THR A 13 16.71 -11.09 17.53
N GLU A 14 17.59 -10.21 17.98
CA GLU A 14 17.77 -8.87 17.42
C GLU A 14 18.09 -8.90 15.91
N GLU A 15 18.95 -9.84 15.49
CA GLU A 15 19.27 -10.07 14.08
C GLU A 15 18.02 -10.43 13.26
N ARG A 16 17.11 -11.24 13.82
CA ARG A 16 15.86 -11.60 13.14
C ARG A 16 14.92 -10.41 13.05
N ARG A 17 14.80 -9.59 14.10
CA ARG A 17 14.00 -8.35 14.10
C ARG A 17 14.49 -7.37 13.03
N LEU A 18 15.81 -7.17 12.92
CA LEU A 18 16.43 -6.34 11.88
C LEU A 18 16.14 -6.86 10.46
N SER A 19 16.21 -8.18 10.25
CA SER A 19 15.90 -8.79 8.96
C SER A 19 14.43 -8.59 8.55
N LEU A 20 13.51 -8.68 9.52
CA LEU A 20 12.09 -8.45 9.32
C LEU A 20 11.78 -6.98 9.04
N GLY A 21 12.46 -6.04 9.71
CA GLY A 21 12.33 -4.61 9.42
C GLY A 21 12.72 -4.28 7.98
N LYS A 22 13.80 -4.88 7.47
CA LYS A 22 14.20 -4.73 6.05
C LYS A 22 13.13 -5.27 5.10
N LEU A 23 12.52 -6.41 5.44
CA LEU A 23 11.44 -7.00 4.64
C LEU A 23 10.21 -6.08 4.59
N VAL A 24 9.79 -5.55 5.74
CA VAL A 24 8.65 -4.62 5.86
C VAL A 24 8.87 -3.38 4.99
N ARG A 25 10.08 -2.79 5.03
CA ARG A 25 10.45 -1.66 4.16
C ARG A 25 10.35 -2.00 2.68
N GLY A 26 10.86 -3.18 2.30
CA GLY A 26 10.82 -3.67 0.93
C GLY A 26 9.38 -3.83 0.43
N GLU A 27 8.50 -4.42 1.24
CA GLU A 27 7.08 -4.56 0.90
C GLU A 27 6.35 -3.22 0.83
N GLY A 28 6.67 -2.28 1.73
CA GLY A 28 6.17 -0.91 1.66
C GLY A 28 6.52 -0.23 0.33
N GLU A 29 7.78 -0.34 -0.11
CA GLU A 29 8.19 0.26 -1.39
C GLU A 29 7.53 -0.40 -2.59
N LYS A 30 7.43 -1.74 -2.61
CA LYS A 30 6.69 -2.45 -3.67
C LYS A 30 5.24 -1.98 -3.77
N SER A 31 4.59 -1.81 -2.62
CA SER A 31 3.20 -1.35 -2.54
C SER A 31 3.04 0.07 -3.07
N ARG A 32 3.96 0.98 -2.74
CA ARG A 32 4.00 2.34 -3.30
C ARG A 32 4.20 2.34 -4.81
N VAL A 33 5.10 1.49 -5.33
CA VAL A 33 5.31 1.35 -6.78
C VAL A 33 4.05 0.82 -7.47
N ALA A 34 3.39 -0.19 -6.90
CA ALA A 34 2.15 -0.73 -7.44
C ALA A 34 1.04 0.33 -7.53
N ILE A 35 0.83 1.13 -6.48
CA ILE A 35 -0.16 2.22 -6.48
C ILE A 35 0.16 3.25 -7.58
N ARG A 36 1.43 3.63 -7.73
CA ARG A 36 1.83 4.60 -8.77
C ARG A 36 1.57 4.07 -10.18
N ASN A 37 1.75 2.77 -10.39
CA ASN A 37 1.43 2.13 -11.67
C ASN A 37 -0.08 2.13 -11.92
N ILE A 38 -0.89 1.71 -10.95
CA ILE A 38 -2.36 1.74 -11.05
C ILE A 38 -2.87 3.16 -11.33
N ARG A 39 -2.30 4.18 -10.68
CA ARG A 39 -2.65 5.58 -10.95
C ARG A 39 -2.36 5.95 -12.41
N ARG A 40 -1.21 5.56 -12.95
CA ARG A 40 -0.86 5.83 -14.36
C ARG A 40 -1.85 5.15 -15.30
N ASP A 41 -2.18 3.89 -15.03
CA ASP A 41 -3.11 3.12 -15.85
C ASP A 41 -4.51 3.76 -15.82
N ALA A 42 -5.01 4.12 -14.64
CA ALA A 42 -6.29 4.82 -14.48
C ALA A 42 -6.33 6.16 -15.24
N LEU A 43 -5.25 6.96 -15.16
CA LEU A 43 -5.16 8.22 -15.90
C LEU A 43 -5.07 7.99 -17.42
N SER A 44 -4.46 6.90 -17.88
CA SER A 44 -4.46 6.52 -19.29
C SER A 44 -5.86 6.16 -19.75
N THR A 45 -6.58 5.34 -18.98
CA THR A 45 -7.96 4.96 -19.28
C THR A 45 -8.86 6.17 -19.37
N LEU A 46 -8.75 7.14 -18.46
CA LEU A 46 -9.53 8.39 -18.53
C LEU A 46 -9.28 9.15 -19.83
N LYS A 47 -8.01 9.25 -20.28
CA LYS A 47 -7.68 9.89 -21.56
C LYS A 47 -8.25 9.16 -22.76
N ASP A 48 -8.28 7.83 -22.72
CA ASP A 48 -8.84 7.03 -23.81
C ASP A 48 -10.37 7.16 -23.87
N LEU A 49 -11.06 7.17 -22.72
CA LEU A 49 -12.50 7.43 -22.63
C LEU A 49 -12.91 8.80 -23.19
N VAL A 50 -12.07 9.83 -23.01
CA VAL A 50 -12.30 11.16 -23.62
C VAL A 50 -12.18 11.09 -25.15
N LYS A 51 -11.20 10.34 -25.68
CA LYS A 51 -11.06 10.16 -27.14
C LYS A 51 -12.25 9.41 -27.73
N GLU A 52 -12.75 8.41 -27.01
CA GLU A 52 -13.93 7.63 -27.38
C GLU A 52 -15.24 8.42 -27.19
N LYS A 53 -15.16 9.62 -26.61
CA LYS A 53 -16.30 10.50 -26.29
C LYS A 53 -17.30 9.88 -25.32
N GLU A 54 -16.86 8.93 -24.51
CA GLU A 54 -17.68 8.34 -23.44
C GLU A 54 -17.80 9.29 -22.24
N ILE A 55 -16.79 10.13 -22.01
CA ILE A 55 -16.76 11.12 -20.94
C ILE A 55 -16.36 12.50 -21.48
N SER A 56 -16.76 13.57 -20.79
CA SER A 56 -16.35 14.94 -21.13
C SER A 56 -14.98 15.28 -20.54
N SER A 57 -14.36 16.37 -21.03
CA SER A 57 -13.10 16.87 -20.45
C SER A 57 -13.29 17.42 -19.03
N ASP A 58 -14.49 17.86 -18.65
CA ASP A 58 -14.79 18.24 -17.26
C ASP A 58 -14.79 17.01 -16.34
N ASP A 59 -15.40 15.92 -16.80
CA ASP A 59 -15.43 14.65 -16.08
C ASP A 59 -14.04 14.03 -15.94
N GLU A 60 -13.20 14.12 -16.97
CA GLU A 60 -11.79 13.69 -16.91
C GLU A 60 -11.04 14.41 -15.79
N ASN A 61 -11.15 15.75 -15.73
CA ASN A 61 -10.48 16.55 -14.72
C ASN A 61 -10.97 16.21 -13.31
N ARG A 62 -12.29 16.02 -13.13
CA ARG A 62 -12.87 15.63 -11.84
C ARG A 62 -12.41 14.23 -11.43
N ALA A 63 -12.46 13.25 -12.34
CA ALA A 63 -12.03 11.90 -12.08
C ALA A 63 -10.53 11.82 -11.78
N ALA A 64 -9.69 12.58 -12.49
CA ALA A 64 -8.26 12.67 -12.21
C ALA A 64 -7.97 13.22 -10.80
N GLY A 65 -8.74 14.22 -10.34
CA GLY A 65 -8.67 14.73 -8.97
C GLY A 65 -8.98 13.65 -7.93
N VAL A 66 -10.08 12.92 -8.13
CA VAL A 66 -10.48 11.82 -7.23
C VAL A 66 -9.44 10.70 -7.20
N VAL A 67 -8.89 10.32 -8.36
CA VAL A 67 -7.82 9.31 -8.46
C VAL A 67 -6.57 9.76 -7.70
N GLN A 68 -6.23 11.06 -7.75
CA GLN A 68 -5.12 11.61 -7.01
C GLN A 68 -5.36 11.56 -5.49
N GLU A 69 -6.53 11.99 -5.01
CA GLU A 69 -6.89 11.91 -3.59
C GLU A 69 -6.84 10.47 -3.05
N LEU A 70 -7.39 9.51 -3.81
CA LEU A 70 -7.35 8.09 -3.44
C LEU A 70 -5.91 7.55 -3.41
N THR A 71 -5.08 7.97 -4.36
CA THR A 71 -3.67 7.57 -4.41
C THR A 71 -2.92 8.10 -3.18
N ASP A 72 -3.10 9.38 -2.84
CA ASP A 72 -2.43 10.01 -1.72
C ASP A 72 -2.86 9.38 -0.39
N LYS A 73 -4.16 9.09 -0.24
CA LYS A 73 -4.69 8.36 0.92
C LYS A 73 -4.06 6.98 1.06
N ALA A 74 -4.04 6.18 -0.01
CA ALA A 74 -3.48 4.83 0.03
C ALA A 74 -1.98 4.81 0.31
N VAL A 75 -1.22 5.79 -0.20
CA VAL A 75 0.21 5.94 0.12
C VAL A 75 0.39 6.31 1.60
N GLY A 76 -0.44 7.20 2.14
CA GLY A 76 -0.43 7.55 3.56
C GLY A 76 -0.70 6.35 4.47
N GLU A 77 -1.71 5.54 4.15
CA GLU A 77 -2.04 4.32 4.89
C GLU A 77 -0.87 3.31 4.88
N ILE A 78 -0.19 3.12 3.74
CA ILE A 78 1.00 2.24 3.67
C ILE A 78 2.11 2.76 4.57
N ASP A 79 2.37 4.07 4.56
CA ASP A 79 3.44 4.66 5.36
C ASP A 79 3.16 4.54 6.87
N GLU A 80 1.90 4.61 7.28
CA GLU A 80 1.47 4.37 8.66
C GLU A 80 1.63 2.89 9.05
N ILE A 81 1.20 1.95 8.19
CA ILE A 81 1.32 0.51 8.44
C ILE A 81 2.80 0.10 8.56
N VAL A 82 3.64 0.59 7.64
CA VAL A 82 5.09 0.31 7.66
C VAL A 82 5.72 0.85 8.93
N ARG A 83 5.39 2.08 9.33
CA ARG A 83 5.89 2.68 10.58
C ARG A 83 5.43 1.92 11.81
N SER A 84 4.15 1.60 11.91
CA SER A 84 3.60 0.82 13.02
C SER A 84 4.29 -0.54 13.11
N LYS A 85 4.49 -1.22 11.97
CA LYS A 85 5.09 -2.55 11.98
C LYS A 85 6.59 -2.54 12.29
N GLU A 86 7.30 -1.49 11.88
CA GLU A 86 8.69 -1.27 12.31
C GLU A 86 8.79 -1.01 13.81
N ALA A 87 7.88 -0.22 14.38
CA ALA A 87 7.82 0.03 15.82
C ALA A 87 7.54 -1.27 16.59
N ASP A 88 6.53 -2.05 16.19
CA ASP A 88 6.20 -3.35 16.81
C ASP A 88 7.38 -4.34 16.79
N LEU A 89 8.21 -4.30 15.74
CA LEU A 89 9.37 -5.19 15.61
C LEU A 89 10.53 -4.76 16.51
N LEU A 90 10.58 -3.49 16.90
CA LEU A 90 11.63 -2.91 17.75
C LEU A 90 11.22 -2.86 19.22
N GLU A 91 9.93 -2.67 19.53
CA GLU A 91 9.41 -2.77 20.88
C GLU A 91 9.42 -4.23 21.39
N VAL A 92 9.73 -4.39 22.67
CA VAL A 92 9.78 -5.66 23.41
C VAL A 92 8.65 -5.70 24.41
#